data_AF-A0A7J5EJ59-F1
#
_entry.id   AF-A0A7J5EJ59-F1
#
_cell.length_a   1.000
_cell.length_b   1.000
_cell.length_c   1.000
_cell.angle_alpha   90.00
_cell.angle_beta   90.00
_cell.angle_gamma   90.00
#
_symmetry.space_group_name_H-M   'P 1'
#
loop_
_entity.id
_entity.type
_entity.pdbx_description
1 polymer ?
#
loop_
_entity_poly.entity_id
_entity_poly.type
_entity_poly.pdbx_seq_one_letter_code
_entity_poly.pdbx_strand_id
1 'polypeptide(L)'
;MEELIETIRAAVASDATAEQKTRGAEACRALATALNAEPGKPIAAPNAPMPHPFAGMPLGQVLDLVIAKLSAALPAENGKATPHPPSRGGLRIQFVPAPTRPRPLGASGRAPTFKRKP
;
A
#
# COMPACT_ATOMS: atom_id res chain seq x y z
N MET A 1 17.65 23.85 -10.51
CA MET A 1 17.11 22.46 -10.49
C MET A 1 18.10 21.49 -9.87
N GLU A 2 19.40 21.62 -10.14
CA GLU A 2 20.46 20.81 -9.50
C GLU A 2 20.47 20.90 -7.98
N GLU A 3 20.20 22.08 -7.41
CA GLU A 3 20.09 22.31 -5.97
C GLU A 3 19.03 21.42 -5.28
N LEU A 4 17.87 21.19 -5.92
CA LEU A 4 16.82 20.30 -5.43
C LEU A 4 17.31 18.85 -5.40
N ILE A 5 18.05 18.43 -6.43
CA ILE A 5 18.60 17.08 -6.54
C ILE A 5 19.67 16.85 -5.47
N GLU A 6 20.54 17.83 -5.24
CA GLU A 6 21.59 17.75 -4.22
C GLU A 6 21.00 17.66 -2.81
N THR A 7 19.95 18.44 -2.54
CA THR A 7 19.19 18.38 -1.28
C THR A 7 18.58 17.00 -1.05
N ILE A 8 18.03 16.37 -2.09
CA ILE A 8 17.47 15.02 -1.99
C ILE A 8 18.56 13.98 -1.77
N ARG A 9 19.71 14.10 -2.46
CA ARG A 9 20.87 13.22 -2.26
C ARG A 9 21.39 13.28 -0.82
N ALA A 10 21.50 14.48 -0.25
CA ALA A 10 21.88 14.66 1.15
C ALA A 10 20.85 14.05 2.11
N ALA A 11 19.56 14.11 1.78
CA ALA A 11 18.48 13.56 2.59
C ALA A 11 18.38 12.02 2.58
N VAL A 12 18.80 11.37 1.48
CA VAL A 12 18.78 9.89 1.35
C VAL A 12 20.08 9.22 1.79
N ALA A 13 21.11 9.99 2.13
CA ALA A 13 22.35 9.45 2.66
C ALA A 13 22.12 8.70 3.98
N SER A 14 22.92 7.65 4.24
CA SER A 14 22.78 6.82 5.44
C SER A 14 22.96 7.61 6.75
N ASP A 15 23.72 8.70 6.71
CA ASP A 15 24.01 9.59 7.84
C ASP A 15 23.13 10.86 7.86
N ALA A 16 22.03 10.88 7.09
CA ALA A 16 21.20 12.07 6.98
C ALA A 16 20.54 12.45 8.31
N THR A 17 20.80 13.69 8.75
CA THR A 17 20.19 14.29 9.94
C THR A 17 18.67 14.49 9.76
N ALA A 18 17.95 14.65 10.87
CA ALA A 18 16.50 14.87 10.82
C ALA A 18 16.11 16.12 10.00
N GLU A 19 16.94 17.17 10.06
CA GLU A 19 16.73 18.42 9.31
C GLU A 19 17.00 18.26 7.80
N GLN A 20 17.95 17.39 7.41
CA GLN A 20 18.16 17.05 6.00
C GLN A 20 17.00 16.23 5.44
N LYS A 21 16.41 15.33 6.25
CA LYS A 21 15.24 14.54 5.85
C LYS A 21 14.00 15.39 5.63
N THR A 22 13.76 16.40 6.46
CA THR A 22 12.62 17.33 6.27
C THR A 22 12.80 18.16 5.01
N ARG A 23 13.98 18.75 4.80
CA ARG A 23 14.29 19.51 3.57
C ARG A 23 14.20 18.64 2.31
N GLY A 24 14.66 17.40 2.37
CA GLY A 24 14.52 16.44 1.27
C GLY A 24 13.05 16.09 0.96
N ALA A 25 12.21 15.94 1.98
CA ALA A 25 10.78 15.69 1.79
C ALA A 25 10.06 16.88 1.13
N GLU A 26 10.45 18.11 1.48
CA GLU A 26 9.95 19.33 0.84
C GLU A 26 10.40 19.43 -0.62
N ALA A 27 11.66 19.12 -0.90
CA ALA A 27 12.19 19.05 -2.27
C ALA A 27 11.46 18.00 -3.12
N CYS A 28 11.16 16.81 -2.57
CA CYS A 28 10.36 15.78 -3.23
C CYS A 28 8.93 16.25 -3.54
N ARG A 29 8.29 17.00 -2.63
CA ARG A 29 6.96 17.58 -2.88
C ARG A 29 7.01 18.63 -3.99
N ALA A 30 8.02 19.50 -4.00
CA ALA A 30 8.21 20.49 -5.06
C ALA A 30 8.39 19.83 -6.44
N LEU A 31 9.16 18.74 -6.51
CA LEU A 31 9.32 17.94 -7.73
C LEU A 31 8.02 17.27 -8.17
N ALA A 32 7.26 16.69 -7.25
CA ALA A 32 5.97 16.09 -7.55
C ALA A 32 5.01 17.11 -8.17
N THR A 33 4.95 18.33 -7.62
CA THR A 33 4.16 19.43 -8.18
C THR A 33 4.66 19.85 -9.56
N ALA A 34 5.98 19.99 -9.75
CA ALA A 34 6.55 20.37 -11.04
C ALA A 34 6.30 19.32 -12.14
N LEU A 35 6.24 18.04 -11.77
CA LEU A 35 5.93 16.92 -12.66
C LEU A 35 4.42 16.67 -12.79
N ASN A 36 3.58 17.47 -12.12
CA ASN A 36 2.13 17.27 -12.02
C ASN A 36 1.77 15.82 -11.65
N ALA A 37 2.54 15.22 -10.75
CA ALA A 37 2.39 13.85 -10.32
C ALA A 37 1.15 13.71 -9.43
N GLU A 38 0.21 12.87 -9.85
CA GLU A 38 -0.98 12.56 -9.04
C GLU A 38 -0.75 11.35 -8.13
N PRO A 39 -1.27 11.38 -6.88
CA PRO A 39 -1.26 10.22 -6.00
C PRO A 39 -1.90 9.00 -6.68
N GLY A 40 -1.18 7.87 -6.72
CA GLY A 40 -1.67 6.64 -7.35
C GLY A 40 -1.56 6.61 -8.88
N LYS A 41 -1.10 7.68 -9.53
CA LYS A 41 -0.77 7.68 -10.95
C LYS A 41 0.73 7.40 -11.14
N PRO A 42 1.13 6.39 -11.92
CA PRO A 42 2.54 6.20 -12.22
C PRO A 42 3.05 7.39 -13.03
N ILE A 43 4.17 7.98 -12.59
CA ILE A 43 4.87 9.01 -13.36
C ILE A 43 5.50 8.31 -14.57
N ALA A 44 4.89 8.46 -15.73
CA ALA A 44 5.40 7.88 -16.97
C ALA A 44 6.63 8.70 -17.42
N ALA A 45 7.82 8.13 -17.24
CA ALA A 45 9.00 8.71 -17.88
C ALA A 45 8.93 8.42 -19.39
N PRO A 46 9.16 9.43 -20.26
CA PRO A 46 9.24 9.19 -21.69
C PRO A 46 10.36 8.18 -21.95
N ASN A 47 10.03 7.09 -22.63
CA ASN A 47 10.93 5.97 -22.93
C ASN A 47 11.25 5.01 -21.75
N ALA A 48 10.49 5.03 -20.65
CA ALA A 48 10.58 3.95 -19.67
C ALA A 48 10.06 2.64 -20.27
N PRO A 49 10.80 1.52 -20.15
CA PRO A 49 10.29 0.21 -20.55
C PRO A 49 9.01 -0.09 -19.78
N MET A 50 7.97 -0.52 -20.49
CA MET A 50 6.68 -0.86 -19.90
C MET A 50 6.92 -1.84 -18.73
N PRO A 51 6.39 -1.57 -17.53
CA PRO A 51 6.55 -2.48 -16.41
C PRO A 51 5.95 -3.82 -16.81
N HIS A 52 6.82 -4.83 -16.96
CA HIS A 52 6.40 -6.17 -17.30
C HIS A 52 5.70 -6.76 -16.08
N PRO A 53 4.57 -7.48 -16.25
CA PRO A 53 3.80 -8.02 -15.12
C PRO A 53 4.58 -9.05 -14.30
N PHE A 54 5.71 -9.51 -14.81
CA PHE A 54 6.64 -10.44 -14.16
C PHE A 54 7.85 -9.74 -13.53
N ALA A 55 7.90 -8.41 -13.54
CA ALA A 55 9.00 -7.65 -12.95
C ALA A 55 9.13 -8.00 -11.46
N GLY A 56 10.32 -8.49 -11.06
CA GLY A 56 10.61 -8.87 -9.68
C GLY A 56 10.19 -10.30 -9.29
N MET A 57 9.66 -11.12 -10.20
CA MET A 57 9.42 -12.55 -9.92
C MET A 57 10.62 -13.40 -10.34
N PRO A 58 10.99 -14.44 -9.55
CA PRO A 58 11.97 -15.41 -9.97
C PRO A 58 11.42 -16.26 -11.13
N LEU A 59 12.28 -16.63 -12.09
CA LEU A 59 11.88 -17.34 -13.32
C LEU A 59 11.03 -18.59 -13.06
N GLY A 60 11.36 -19.36 -12.01
CA GLY A 60 10.57 -20.54 -11.63
C GLY A 60 9.11 -20.23 -11.29
N GLN A 61 8.84 -19.11 -10.59
CA GLN A 61 7.47 -18.70 -10.27
C GLN A 61 6.72 -18.18 -11.50
N VAL A 62 7.42 -17.51 -12.41
CA VAL A 62 6.84 -17.05 -13.68
C VAL A 62 6.38 -18.25 -14.50
N LEU A 63 7.22 -19.28 -14.62
CA LEU A 63 6.90 -20.51 -15.35
C LEU A 63 5.72 -21.24 -14.73
N ASP A 64 5.69 -21.39 -13.40
CA ASP A 64 4.59 -22.04 -12.69
C ASP A 64 3.25 -21.32 -12.92
N LEU A 65 3.25 -19.99 -12.86
CA LEU A 65 2.06 -19.17 -13.10
C LEU A 65 1.55 -19.28 -14.54
N VAL A 66 2.45 -19.31 -15.52
CA VAL A 66 2.11 -19.49 -16.94
C VAL A 66 1.52 -20.88 -17.18
N ILE A 67 2.13 -21.92 -16.60
CA ILE A 67 1.62 -23.30 -16.68
C ILE A 67 0.23 -23.39 -16.06
N ALA A 68 0.02 -22.80 -14.88
CA ALA A 68 -1.27 -22.79 -14.21
C ALA A 68 -2.36 -22.11 -15.05
N LYS A 69 -2.04 -20.97 -15.68
CA LYS A 69 -2.98 -20.26 -16.55
C LYS A 69 -3.31 -21.01 -17.83
N LEU A 70 -2.32 -21.63 -18.46
CA LEU A 70 -2.52 -22.46 -19.65
C LEU A 70 -3.35 -23.70 -19.31
N SER A 71 -3.05 -24.36 -18.20
CA SER A 71 -3.79 -25.54 -17.73
C SER A 71 -5.25 -25.21 -17.42
N ALA A 72 -5.51 -24.03 -16.85
CA ALA A 72 -6.87 -23.56 -16.56
C ALA A 72 -7.65 -23.12 -17.81
N ALA A 73 -6.95 -22.78 -18.91
CA ALA A 73 -7.55 -22.37 -20.17
C ALA A 73 -7.84 -23.55 -21.12
N LEU A 74 -7.31 -24.73 -20.83
CA LEU A 74 -7.57 -25.94 -21.61
C LEU A 74 -8.92 -26.56 -21.22
N PRO A 75 -9.80 -26.91 -22.19
CA PRO A 75 -11.04 -27.63 -21.89
C PRO A 75 -10.72 -29.00 -21.31
N ALA A 76 -11.53 -29.43 -20.33
CA ALA A 76 -11.33 -30.62 -19.52
C ALA A 76 -11.57 -31.93 -20.31
N GLU A 77 -10.76 -32.19 -21.33
CA GLU A 77 -10.77 -33.45 -22.08
C GLU A 77 -9.46 -34.20 -21.80
N ASN A 78 -9.24 -34.60 -20.55
CA ASN A 78 -8.59 -35.86 -20.23
C ASN A 78 -8.70 -36.17 -18.73
N GLY A 79 -9.31 -37.31 -18.44
CA GLY A 79 -9.73 -37.71 -17.11
C GLY A 79 -8.59 -38.11 -16.17
N LYS A 80 -8.97 -38.06 -14.89
CA LYS A 80 -8.40 -38.79 -13.75
C LYS A 80 -7.04 -38.29 -13.22
N ALA A 81 -7.08 -37.17 -12.52
CA ALA A 81 -6.31 -37.03 -11.28
C ALA A 81 -7.33 -36.85 -10.14
N THR A 82 -7.28 -37.77 -9.18
CA THR A 82 -7.97 -37.72 -7.88
C THR A 82 -7.96 -36.30 -7.30
N PRO A 83 -9.08 -35.79 -6.74
CA PRO A 83 -9.07 -34.52 -6.04
C PRO A 83 -8.20 -34.68 -4.79
N HIS A 84 -6.93 -34.27 -4.86
CA HIS A 84 -6.17 -33.99 -3.67
C HIS A 84 -6.69 -32.66 -3.14
N PRO A 85 -7.33 -32.60 -1.95
CA PRO A 85 -7.67 -31.32 -1.37
C PRO A 85 -6.34 -30.56 -1.19
N PRO A 86 -6.23 -29.31 -1.66
CA PRO A 86 -5.09 -28.52 -1.23
C PRO A 86 -5.24 -28.37 0.27
N SER A 87 -4.35 -29.03 1.02
CA SER A 87 -4.08 -28.71 2.41
C SER A 87 -3.51 -27.28 2.42
N ARG A 88 -4.40 -26.32 2.23
CA ARG A 88 -4.16 -24.90 2.45
C ARG A 88 -4.49 -24.71 3.91
N GLY A 89 -3.48 -24.90 4.74
CA GLY A 89 -3.38 -24.20 6.00
C GLY A 89 -3.58 -22.72 5.70
N GLY A 90 -4.83 -22.27 5.77
CA GLY A 90 -5.16 -20.87 5.65
C GLY A 90 -4.40 -20.14 6.74
N LEU A 91 -3.76 -19.02 6.39
CA LEU A 91 -3.25 -18.09 7.39
C LEU A 91 -4.43 -17.67 8.27
N ARG A 92 -4.58 -18.31 9.43
CA ARG A 92 -5.54 -17.93 10.45
C ARG A 92 -4.98 -16.68 11.11
N ILE A 93 -5.26 -15.51 10.53
CA ILE A 93 -5.01 -14.25 11.23
C ILE A 93 -5.97 -14.24 12.42
N GLN A 94 -5.45 -14.49 13.61
CA GLN A 94 -6.21 -14.27 14.85
C GLN A 94 -6.42 -12.76 14.98
N PHE A 95 -7.68 -12.33 14.87
CA PHE A 95 -8.06 -10.99 15.27
C PHE A 95 -7.96 -10.91 16.79
N VAL A 96 -6.96 -10.17 17.29
CA VAL A 96 -6.91 -9.75 18.70
C VAL A 96 -7.96 -8.66 18.86
N PRO A 97 -9.01 -8.84 19.69
CA PRO A 97 -9.97 -7.78 19.95
C PRO A 97 -9.25 -6.60 20.62
N ALA A 98 -9.37 -5.41 20.05
CA ALA A 98 -8.84 -4.19 20.65
C ALA A 98 -9.45 -3.99 22.05
N PRO A 99 -8.66 -3.56 23.05
CA PRO A 99 -9.18 -3.29 24.39
C PRO A 99 -10.26 -2.20 24.28
N THR A 100 -11.48 -2.55 24.71
CA THR A 100 -12.57 -1.58 24.84
C THR A 100 -12.16 -0.55 25.88
N ARG A 101 -11.82 0.66 25.41
CA ARG A 101 -11.58 1.80 26.29
C ARG A 101 -12.84 2.00 27.15
N PRO A 102 -12.73 1.98 28.49
CA PRO A 102 -13.89 2.21 29.35
C PRO A 102 -14.45 3.60 29.03
N ARG A 103 -15.70 3.60 28.57
CA ARG A 103 -16.50 4.81 28.38
C ARG A 103 -16.67 5.44 29.77
N PRO A 104 -16.30 6.72 29.99
CA PRO A 104 -16.50 7.33 31.29
C PRO A 104 -17.99 7.36 31.59
N LEU A 105 -18.41 6.56 32.58
CA LEU A 105 -19.64 6.79 33.32
C LEU A 105 -19.43 8.08 34.11
N GLY A 106 -20.09 9.16 33.70
CA GLY A 106 -20.17 10.36 34.51
C GLY A 106 -20.16 11.65 33.73
N ALA A 107 -21.35 12.08 33.29
CA ALA A 107 -21.69 13.50 33.26
C ALA A 107 -23.20 13.61 33.45
N SER A 108 -23.62 13.64 34.72
CA SER A 108 -24.92 14.19 35.09
C SER A 108 -24.97 15.64 34.61
N GLY A 109 -25.84 15.94 33.66
CA GLY A 109 -25.87 17.24 32.99
C GLY A 109 -27.30 17.68 32.72
N ARG A 110 -28.02 17.97 33.80
CA ARG A 110 -28.93 19.11 33.97
C ARG A 110 -29.82 19.49 32.76
N ALA A 111 -31.11 19.21 32.88
CA ALA A 111 -32.17 19.71 31.99
C ALA A 111 -32.12 21.25 31.85
N PRO A 112 -32.27 21.81 30.64
CA PRO A 112 -32.55 23.23 30.48
C PRO A 112 -34.04 23.50 30.72
N THR A 113 -34.38 24.05 31.89
CA THR A 113 -35.68 24.69 32.11
C THR A 113 -35.75 26.00 31.33
N PHE A 114 -36.50 25.99 30.23
CA PHE A 114 -36.80 27.19 29.43
C PHE A 114 -37.86 28.02 30.17
N LYS A 115 -37.45 28.98 31.00
CA LYS A 115 -38.37 29.99 31.55
C LYS A 115 -38.63 31.06 30.49
N ARG A 116 -39.79 31.00 29.85
CA ARG A 116 -40.42 32.13 29.15
C ARG A 116 -40.96 33.11 30.20
N LYS A 117 -40.71 34.40 30.02
CA LYS A 117 -41.40 35.49 30.72
C LYS A 117 -41.98 36.47 29.66
N PRO A 118 -43.04 37.22 30.01
CA PRO A 118 -44.00 37.83 29.10
C PRO A 118 -43.49 39.03 28.33
#